data_AF-A0A7X6XAI1-F1
#
_entry.id   AF-A0A7X6XAI1-F1
#
_cell.length_a   1.000
_cell.length_b   1.000
_cell.length_c   1.000
_cell.angle_alpha   90.00
_cell.angle_beta   90.00
_cell.angle_gamma   90.00
#
_symmetry.space_group_name_H-M   'P 1'
#
loop_
_entity.id
_entity.type
_entity.pdbx_description
1 polymer ?
#
loop_
_entity_poly.entity_id
_entity_poly.type
_entity_poly.pdbx_seq_one_letter_code
_entity_poly.pdbx_strand_id
1 'polypeptide(L)'
;MTGLDSNHPNVFVIFGGTGDLTYRKLLPAFYDLVLQGVFDANNLKIVIIGRRDYNSQTFLERALTGIEANARFKKEDLEAKQKLSQMVSYYKMDYHDLASYAGLREYLSSLFET
;
A
#
# COMPACT_ATOMS: atom_id res chain seq x y z
N MET A 1 -9.06 22.20 1.04
CA MET A 1 -8.73 20.81 1.37
C MET A 1 -7.30 20.60 0.91
N THR A 2 -6.31 20.88 1.77
CA THR A 2 -4.91 20.69 1.39
C THR A 2 -4.66 19.19 1.42
N GLY A 3 -4.86 18.55 0.27
CA GLY A 3 -4.40 17.18 0.03
C GLY A 3 -2.91 17.09 0.34
N LEU A 4 -2.44 15.86 0.63
CA LEU A 4 -1.03 15.54 0.82
C LEU A 4 -0.17 16.40 -0.12
N ASP A 5 0.75 17.16 0.47
CA ASP A 5 1.55 18.15 -0.25
C ASP A 5 2.25 17.43 -1.42
N SER A 6 1.87 17.81 -2.64
CA SER A 6 2.24 17.08 -3.85
C SER A 6 3.73 17.23 -4.17
N ASN A 7 4.44 18.08 -3.42
CA ASN A 7 5.85 18.36 -3.58
C ASN A 7 6.78 17.43 -2.80
N HIS A 8 6.26 16.51 -1.97
CA HIS A 8 7.09 15.60 -1.19
C HIS A 8 6.68 14.14 -1.37
N PRO A 9 7.64 13.21 -1.57
CA PRO A 9 7.35 11.79 -1.58
C PRO A 9 6.92 11.32 -0.18
N ASN A 10 5.83 10.58 -0.11
CA ASN A 10 5.24 10.10 1.13
C ASN A 10 5.23 8.57 1.16
N VAL A 11 5.60 7.98 2.30
CA VAL A 11 5.41 6.55 2.57
C VAL A 11 4.39 6.34 3.68
N PHE A 12 3.37 5.52 3.40
CA PHE A 12 2.43 5.03 4.40
C PHE A 12 2.77 3.58 4.76
N VAL A 13 3.26 3.34 5.98
CA VAL A 13 3.64 1.99 6.44
C VAL A 13 2.53 1.38 7.29
N ILE A 14 2.07 0.18 6.93
CA ILE A 14 1.02 -0.57 7.64
C ILE A 14 1.63 -1.78 8.34
N PHE A 15 1.84 -1.66 9.65
CA PHE A 15 2.21 -2.77 10.51
C PHE A 15 1.03 -3.71 10.75
N GLY A 16 1.28 -5.02 10.69
CA GLY A 16 0.20 -6.01 10.76
C GLY A 16 -0.66 -6.01 9.49
N GLY A 17 -0.08 -5.65 8.34
CA GLY A 17 -0.77 -5.42 7.09
C GLY A 17 -1.48 -6.65 6.50
N THR A 18 -1.23 -7.86 7.02
CA THR A 18 -1.98 -9.07 6.64
C THR A 18 -3.24 -9.31 7.48
N GLY A 19 -3.63 -8.39 8.36
CA GLY A 19 -4.83 -8.49 9.19
C GLY A 19 -6.12 -8.03 8.48
N ASP A 20 -7.27 -8.34 9.10
CA ASP A 20 -8.62 -8.07 8.56
C ASP A 20 -8.84 -6.58 8.24
N LEU A 21 -8.36 -5.69 9.10
CA LEU A 21 -8.51 -4.24 8.94
C LEU A 21 -7.92 -3.71 7.63
N THR A 22 -6.76 -4.24 7.23
CA THR A 22 -6.07 -3.81 6.01
C THR A 22 -6.91 -4.10 4.77
N TYR A 23 -7.45 -5.31 4.67
CA TYR A 23 -8.23 -5.75 3.51
C TYR A 23 -9.65 -5.19 3.49
N ARG A 24 -10.27 -4.96 4.65
CA ARG A 24 -11.67 -4.52 4.73
C ARG A 24 -11.85 -3.01 4.81
N LYS A 25 -10.81 -2.25 5.19
CA LYS A 25 -10.92 -0.80 5.41
C LYS A 25 -9.79 0.00 4.77
N LEU A 26 -8.54 -0.32 5.08
CA LEU A 26 -7.42 0.55 4.68
C LEU A 26 -7.20 0.54 3.16
N LEU A 27 -6.96 -0.64 2.57
CA LEU A 27 -6.76 -0.74 1.13
C LEU A 27 -7.99 -0.36 0.30
N PRO A 28 -9.23 -0.73 0.69
CA PRO A 28 -10.43 -0.22 0.03
C PRO A 28 -10.52 1.32 0.05
N ALA A 29 -10.17 1.97 1.17
CA ALA A 29 -10.17 3.42 1.25
C ALA A 29 -9.11 4.05 0.33
N PHE A 30 -7.91 3.47 0.23
CA PHE A 30 -6.91 3.93 -0.74
C PHE A 30 -7.40 3.75 -2.18
N TYR A 31 -8.05 2.64 -2.51
CA TYR A 31 -8.64 2.43 -3.83
C TYR A 31 -9.72 3.48 -4.14
N ASP A 32 -10.62 3.76 -3.19
CA ASP A 32 -11.64 4.81 -3.34
C ASP A 32 -11.01 6.20 -3.57
N LEU A 33 -9.86 6.49 -2.95
CA LEU A 33 -9.13 7.75 -3.14
C LEU A 33 -8.41 7.81 -4.49
N VAL A 34 -7.88 6.69 -4.99
CA VAL A 34 -7.33 6.58 -6.35
C VAL A 34 -8.42 6.81 -7.39
N LEU A 35 -9.62 6.22 -7.20
CA LEU A 35 -10.77 6.45 -8.09
C LEU A 35 -11.21 7.92 -8.14
N GLN A 36 -11.04 8.65 -7.05
CA GLN A 36 -11.35 10.09 -6.96
C GLN A 36 -10.23 10.98 -7.50
N GLY A 37 -9.09 10.41 -7.93
CA GLY A 37 -7.94 11.18 -8.43
C GLY A 37 -7.22 11.99 -7.35
N VAL A 38 -7.34 11.60 -6.07
CA VAL A 38 -6.74 12.33 -4.94
C VAL A 38 -5.22 12.13 -4.87
N PHE A 39 -4.72 10.99 -5.35
CA PHE A 39 -3.30 10.64 -5.28
C PHE A 39 -2.67 10.51 -6.66
N ASP A 40 -1.46 11.04 -6.78
CA ASP A 40 -0.51 10.65 -7.82
C ASP A 40 0.24 9.39 -7.35
N ALA A 41 0.22 8.34 -8.18
CA ALA A 41 0.88 7.07 -7.90
C ALA A 41 2.41 7.18 -7.77
N ASN A 42 2.99 8.28 -8.25
CA ASN A 42 4.43 8.55 -8.14
C ASN A 42 4.82 9.15 -6.78
N ASN A 43 3.88 9.74 -6.04
CA ASN A 43 4.19 10.52 -4.83
C ASN A 43 3.83 9.81 -3.52
N LEU A 44 3.05 8.73 -3.58
CA LEU A 44 2.67 7.95 -2.41
C LEU A 44 2.99 6.47 -2.62
N LYS A 45 3.77 5.90 -1.69
CA LYS A 45 3.98 4.46 -1.57
C LYS A 45 3.33 3.95 -0.29
N ILE A 46 2.70 2.78 -0.38
CA ILE A 46 2.03 2.10 0.73
C ILE A 46 2.78 0.80 0.98
N VAL A 47 3.48 0.70 2.11
CA VAL A 47 4.30 -0.46 2.45
C VAL A 47 3.58 -1.30 3.50
N ILE A 48 3.27 -2.53 3.14
CA ILE A 48 2.57 -3.49 4.00
C ILE A 48 3.61 -4.35 4.70
N ILE A 49 3.67 -4.28 6.03
CA ILE A 49 4.57 -5.09 6.84
C ILE A 49 3.84 -6.34 7.33
N GLY A 50 4.45 -7.51 7.13
CA GLY A 50 3.95 -8.75 7.71
C GLY A 50 5.00 -9.85 7.81
N ARG A 51 4.63 -10.92 8.52
CA ARG A 51 5.52 -12.06 8.79
C ARG A 51 5.38 -13.23 7.82
N ARG A 52 4.35 -13.18 6.96
CA ARG A 52 4.05 -14.28 6.03
C ARG A 52 5.06 -14.28 4.90
N ASP A 53 5.30 -15.45 4.32
CA ASP A 53 6.19 -15.59 3.19
C ASP A 53 5.50 -15.19 1.88
N TYR A 54 5.21 -13.90 1.76
CA TYR A 54 4.66 -13.30 0.55
C TYR A 54 5.69 -12.40 -0.10
N ASN A 55 5.60 -12.30 -1.42
CA ASN A 55 6.16 -11.19 -2.17
C ASN A 55 5.05 -10.16 -2.46
N SER A 56 5.42 -8.99 -3.00
CA SER A 56 4.45 -7.93 -3.33
C SER A 56 3.35 -8.39 -4.29
N GLN A 57 3.69 -9.23 -5.28
CA GLN A 57 2.72 -9.73 -6.25
C GLN A 57 1.65 -10.61 -5.58
N THR A 58 2.07 -11.62 -4.82
CA THR A 58 1.14 -12.53 -4.10
C THR A 58 0.30 -11.77 -3.07
N PHE A 59 0.87 -10.76 -2.42
CA PHE A 59 0.09 -9.91 -1.51
C PHE A 59 -0.97 -9.10 -2.28
N LEU A 60 -0.59 -8.48 -3.39
CA LEU A 60 -1.47 -7.64 -4.22
C LEU A 60 -2.65 -8.43 -4.78
N GLU A 61 -2.42 -9.64 -5.30
CA GLU A 61 -3.50 -10.51 -5.81
C GLU A 61 -4.58 -10.73 -4.74
N ARG A 62 -4.16 -11.01 -3.50
CA ARG A 62 -5.09 -11.18 -2.37
C ARG A 62 -5.76 -9.88 -1.96
N ALA A 63 -5.00 -8.78 -1.99
CA ALA A 63 -5.50 -7.46 -1.64
C ALA A 63 -6.58 -6.98 -2.60
N LEU A 64 -6.38 -7.16 -3.91
CA LEU A 64 -7.34 -6.76 -4.95
C LEU A 64 -8.68 -7.48 -4.79
N THR A 65 -8.67 -8.79 -4.50
CA THR A 65 -9.90 -9.53 -4.16
C THR A 65 -10.61 -8.94 -2.93
N GLY A 66 -9.85 -8.58 -1.88
CA GLY A 66 -10.40 -7.94 -0.69
C GLY A 66 -10.98 -6.55 -0.96
N ILE A 67 -10.32 -5.77 -1.80
CA ILE A 67 -10.76 -4.43 -2.21
C ILE A 67 -12.07 -4.51 -2.99
N GLU A 68 -12.18 -5.39 -3.98
CA GLU A 68 -13.40 -5.56 -4.78
C GLU A 68 -14.63 -5.88 -3.93
N ALA A 69 -14.43 -6.62 -2.84
CA ALA A 69 -15.52 -6.97 -1.92
C ALA A 69 -15.92 -5.82 -0.96
N ASN A 70 -15.01 -4.89 -0.65
CA ASN A 70 -15.19 -3.92 0.44
C ASN A 70 -15.11 -2.43 0.01
N ALA A 71 -14.71 -2.13 -1.22
CA ALA A 71 -14.67 -0.77 -1.75
C ALA A 71 -16.06 -0.13 -1.75
N ARG A 72 -16.12 1.16 -1.42
CA ARG A 72 -17.39 1.89 -1.42
C ARG A 72 -17.92 2.03 -2.84
N PHE A 73 -17.04 2.29 -3.79
CA PHE A 73 -17.37 2.39 -5.20
C PHE A 73 -17.14 1.04 -5.89
N LYS A 74 -18.23 0.38 -6.29
CA LYS A 74 -18.20 -0.87 -7.07
C LYS A 74 -17.94 -0.62 -8.56
N LYS A 75 -17.02 0.29 -8.87
CA LYS A 75 -16.57 0.55 -10.24
C LYS A 75 -15.38 -0.35 -10.53
N GLU A 76 -15.54 -1.23 -11.51
CA GLU A 76 -14.40 -1.93 -12.08
C GLU A 76 -13.62 -0.93 -12.93
N ASP A 77 -12.41 -0.59 -12.47
CA ASP A 77 -11.56 0.39 -13.11
C ASP A 77 -10.13 -0.16 -13.16
N LEU A 78 -9.75 -0.64 -14.34
CA LEU A 78 -8.46 -1.30 -14.55
C LEU A 78 -7.29 -0.33 -14.30
N GLU A 79 -7.46 0.95 -14.66
CA GLU A 79 -6.44 1.97 -14.46
C GLU A 79 -6.24 2.24 -12.96
N ALA A 80 -7.32 2.35 -12.19
CA ALA A 80 -7.23 2.52 -10.74
C ALA A 80 -6.58 1.31 -10.05
N LYS A 81 -6.91 0.08 -10.47
CA LYS A 81 -6.26 -1.14 -9.97
C LYS A 81 -4.75 -1.15 -10.29
N GLN A 82 -4.38 -0.73 -11.50
CA GLN A 82 -2.98 -0.64 -11.91
C GLN A 82 -2.22 0.42 -11.10
N LYS A 83 -2.79 1.61 -10.94
CA LYS A 83 -2.24 2.68 -10.09
C LYS A 83 -2.04 2.21 -8.66
N LEU A 84 -3.05 1.60 -8.04
CA LEU A 84 -2.93 1.09 -6.68
C LEU A 84 -1.83 0.01 -6.57
N SER A 85 -1.72 -0.87 -7.57
CA SER A 85 -0.69 -1.91 -7.60
C SER A 85 0.73 -1.34 -7.70
N GLN A 86 0.90 -0.16 -8.31
CA GLN A 86 2.18 0.56 -8.35
C GLN A 86 2.51 1.30 -7.05
N MET A 87 1.49 1.59 -6.25
CA MET A 87 1.64 2.28 -4.95
C MET A 87 1.91 1.30 -3.82
N VAL A 88 1.32 0.10 -3.85
CA VAL A 88 1.34 -0.87 -2.74
C VAL A 88 2.47 -1.89 -2.91
N SER A 89 3.27 -2.08 -1.87
CA SER A 89 4.29 -3.13 -1.79
C SER A 89 4.18 -3.92 -0.49
N TYR A 90 4.72 -5.14 -0.49
CA TYR A 90 4.83 -5.97 0.71
C TYR A 90 6.29 -6.08 1.14
N TYR A 91 6.54 -5.88 2.43
CA TYR A 91 7.85 -6.06 3.04
C TYR A 91 7.75 -7.07 4.19
N LYS A 92 8.41 -8.21 4.00
CA LYS A 92 8.43 -9.32 4.96
C LYS A 92 9.37 -8.97 6.11
N MET A 93 8.82 -8.89 7.32
CA MET A 93 9.55 -8.54 8.53
C MET A 93 8.79 -9.00 9.77
N ASP A 94 9.50 -9.44 10.81
CA ASP A 94 8.95 -9.48 12.16
C ASP A 94 9.17 -8.13 12.83
N TYR A 95 8.09 -7.43 13.14
CA TYR A 95 8.15 -6.11 13.77
C TYR A 95 8.55 -6.17 15.25
N HIS A 96 8.61 -7.37 15.86
CA HIS A 96 9.21 -7.54 17.18
C HIS A 96 10.74 -7.66 17.13
N ASP A 97 11.31 -7.95 15.96
CA ASP A 97 12.76 -8.02 15.79
C ASP A 97 13.32 -6.63 15.50
N LEU A 98 13.98 -6.05 16.50
CA LEU A 98 14.62 -4.74 16.40
C LEU A 98 15.71 -4.69 15.32
N ALA A 99 16.40 -5.81 15.03
CA ALA A 99 17.44 -5.85 14.01
C ALA A 99 16.88 -5.67 12.59
N SER A 100 15.66 -6.14 12.35
CA SER A 100 14.98 -6.03 11.05
C SER A 100 14.66 -4.59 10.63
N TYR A 101 14.62 -3.62 11.56
CA TYR A 101 14.34 -2.21 11.25
C TYR A 101 15.45 -1.53 10.43
N ALA A 102 16.69 -2.01 10.52
CA ALA A 102 17.78 -1.50 9.68
C ALA A 102 17.49 -1.76 8.19
N GLY A 103 17.12 -3.00 7.86
CA GLY A 103 16.72 -3.36 6.49
C GLY A 103 15.47 -2.63 6.02
N LEU A 104 14.50 -2.39 6.92
CA LEU A 104 13.32 -1.59 6.58
C LEU A 104 13.72 -0.16 6.22
N ARG A 105 14.62 0.48 6.99
CA ARG A 105 15.09 1.84 6.70
C ARG A 105 15.75 1.93 5.32
N GLU A 106 16.63 0.99 4.99
CA GLU A 106 17.29 0.92 3.68
C GLU A 106 16.24 0.79 2.56
N TYR A 107 15.31 -0.15 2.70
CA TYR A 107 14.22 -0.34 1.75
C TYR A 107 13.36 0.91 1.56
N LEU A 108 12.98 1.59 2.65
CA LEU A 108 12.16 2.80 2.58
C LEU A 108 12.88 3.95 1.88
N SER A 109 14.21 4.06 2.07
CA SER A 109 15.02 5.10 1.44
C SER A 109 15.09 4.89 -0.09
N SER A 110 15.15 3.63 -0.54
CA SER A 110 15.23 3.30 -1.97
C SER A 110 13.91 3.44 -2.74
N LEU A 111 12.77 3.72 -2.09
CA LEU A 111 11.45 3.72 -2.75
C LEU A 111 11.23 4.86 -3.75
N PHE A 112 12.00 5.95 -3.60
CA PHE A 112 11.90 7.16 -4.43
C PHE A 112 13.25 7.60 -4.98
N GLU A 113 14.30 6.84 -4.74
CA GLU A 113 15.60 7.07 -5.36
C GLU A 113 15.54 6.61 -6.82
N THR A 114 15.70 7.56 -7.75
CA THR A 114 15.97 7.36 -9.18
C THR A 114 17.02 8.37 -9.61
#